data_AF-A0AAW2C925-F1
#
_entry.id   AF-A0AAW2C925-F1
#
_cell.length_a   1.000
_cell.length_b   1.000
_cell.length_c   1.000
_cell.angle_alpha   90.00
_cell.angle_beta   90.00
_cell.angle_gamma   90.00
#
_symmetry.space_group_name_H-M   'P 1'
#
loop_
_entity.id
_entity.type
_entity.pdbx_description
1 polymer ?
#
loop_
_entity_poly.entity_id
_entity_poly.type
_entity_poly.pdbx_seq_one_letter_code
_entity_poly.pdbx_strand_id
1 'polypeptide(L)'
;MIAVENQAVENAIPKDASDEFTVPESNAFGQSFRDYEGSVRLSIVENCYRLHHINQTYDFVKRTREEYAKLNKAEMSIWEAIELLDNFVDDSDPDLDEPQIQHMLQTAEAMRKDYPNEDWLHLTALIHDVGKVLYFPKFGSLPQWAVVGDTFIVGCAYDKSIVYHKYLKENPDYNNPAYNTKLGVYSEGCGLENVLLTWGHDDYMYLVLKASGTTLPPAALSIIRYHSLHPWHLEGGYQYLMNDEDRENLKWSKLFAKYDLYSKSKVHIDVEKVKPYYESLVKKLKSCAEVGIEEIQQTITSLQVTVLDAQYKESTHVEDDDDDYDVDETAINGEDFVDRDEYEERIE
;
A
#
# COMPACT_ATOMS: atom_id res chain seq x y z
N MET A 1 0.68 23.33 -37.92
CA MET A 1 -0.04 23.49 -36.65
C MET A 1 -1.33 22.72 -36.76
N ILE A 2 -1.31 21.44 -36.37
CA ILE A 2 -2.51 20.62 -36.25
C ILE A 2 -2.75 20.54 -34.75
N ALA A 3 -3.83 21.17 -34.29
CA ALA A 3 -4.28 21.09 -32.91
C ALA A 3 -4.83 19.68 -32.69
N VAL A 4 -4.21 18.93 -31.76
CA VAL A 4 -4.79 17.71 -31.22
C VAL A 4 -5.67 18.15 -30.07
N GLU A 5 -6.98 18.12 -30.28
CA GLU A 5 -7.97 18.29 -29.21
C GLU A 5 -7.89 17.08 -28.28
N ASN A 6 -7.32 17.26 -27.10
CA ASN A 6 -7.50 16.33 -25.98
C ASN A 6 -8.96 16.42 -25.52
N GLN A 7 -9.77 15.43 -25.90
CA GLN A 7 -11.05 15.19 -25.23
C GLN A 7 -10.77 14.61 -23.85
N ALA A 8 -10.89 15.46 -22.82
CA ALA A 8 -11.05 15.00 -21.45
C ALA A 8 -12.37 14.21 -21.38
N VAL A 9 -12.28 12.91 -21.14
CA VAL A 9 -13.44 12.08 -20.85
C VAL A 9 -13.89 12.44 -19.43
N GLU A 10 -14.94 13.24 -19.30
CA GLU A 10 -15.60 13.50 -18.03
C GLU A 10 -16.22 12.18 -17.52
N ASN A 11 -15.50 11.47 -16.66
CA ASN A 11 -16.02 10.32 -15.93
C ASN A 11 -16.95 10.85 -14.81
N ALA A 12 -18.17 11.20 -15.18
CA ALA A 12 -19.29 11.30 -14.25
C ALA A 12 -19.65 9.89 -13.75
N ILE A 13 -20.12 9.76 -12.50
CA ILE A 13 -20.70 8.49 -12.03
C ILE A 13 -21.90 8.19 -12.96
N PRO A 14 -21.93 7.02 -13.64
CA PRO A 14 -23.00 6.70 -14.59
C PRO A 14 -24.39 6.85 -13.95
N LYS A 15 -25.30 7.54 -14.65
CA LYS A 15 -26.64 7.92 -14.15
C LYS A 15 -27.69 6.79 -14.16
N ASP A 16 -27.32 5.56 -14.50
CA ASP A 16 -28.28 4.44 -14.68
C ASP A 16 -28.34 3.45 -13.49
N ALA A 17 -27.81 3.79 -12.31
CA ALA A 17 -27.99 2.98 -11.11
C ALA A 17 -29.38 3.23 -10.47
N SER A 18 -30.45 2.70 -11.08
CA SER A 18 -31.79 2.70 -10.47
C SER A 18 -31.97 1.64 -9.37
N ASP A 19 -30.96 0.82 -9.10
CA ASP A 19 -30.88 -0.03 -7.91
C ASP A 19 -29.66 0.42 -7.10
N GLU A 20 -29.90 1.25 -6.09
CA GLU A 20 -28.89 1.58 -5.09
C GLU A 20 -28.40 0.27 -4.44
N PHE A 21 -27.07 0.01 -4.46
CA PHE A 21 -26.48 -1.19 -3.85
C PHE A 21 -27.12 -1.45 -2.49
N THR A 22 -27.75 -2.61 -2.35
CA THR A 22 -28.46 -3.01 -1.14
C THR A 22 -27.46 -3.34 -0.06
N VAL A 23 -27.30 -2.43 0.90
CA VAL A 23 -26.45 -2.61 2.06
C VAL A 23 -27.05 -3.72 2.94
N PRO A 24 -26.32 -4.80 3.25
CA PRO A 24 -26.79 -5.82 4.17
C PRO A 24 -27.05 -5.26 5.57
N GLU A 25 -28.01 -5.82 6.30
CA GLU A 25 -28.33 -5.38 7.67
C GLU A 25 -27.20 -5.69 8.67
N SER A 26 -26.38 -6.70 8.38
CA SER A 26 -25.26 -7.12 9.25
C SER A 26 -24.10 -7.72 8.45
N ASN A 27 -22.92 -7.74 9.07
CA ASN A 27 -21.68 -8.28 8.50
C ASN A 27 -21.68 -9.82 8.45
N ALA A 28 -20.55 -10.42 8.05
CA ALA A 28 -20.43 -11.87 7.88
C ALA A 28 -20.64 -12.68 9.19
N PHE A 29 -20.66 -12.01 10.34
CA PHE A 29 -20.89 -12.59 11.67
C PHE A 29 -22.29 -12.28 12.24
N GLY A 30 -23.14 -11.57 11.50
CA GLY A 30 -24.43 -11.09 12.00
C GLY A 30 -24.34 -9.90 12.95
N GLN A 31 -23.21 -9.18 12.94
CA GLN A 31 -22.96 -7.98 13.76
C GLN A 31 -23.05 -6.70 12.91
N SER A 32 -22.97 -5.53 13.55
CA SER A 32 -22.85 -4.27 12.80
C SER A 32 -21.52 -4.23 12.05
N PHE A 33 -21.52 -3.67 10.83
CA PHE A 33 -20.28 -3.46 10.09
C PHE A 33 -19.34 -2.52 10.84
N ARG A 34 -18.03 -2.79 10.77
CA ARG A 34 -16.97 -1.99 11.41
C ARG A 34 -17.18 -1.80 12.92
N ASP A 35 -17.65 -2.84 13.61
CA ASP A 35 -17.83 -2.79 15.06
C ASP A 35 -16.49 -2.99 15.79
N TYR A 36 -15.89 -1.88 16.23
CA TYR A 36 -14.61 -1.85 16.95
C TYR A 36 -14.76 -1.96 18.48
N GLU A 37 -15.96 -2.22 18.99
CA GLU A 37 -16.23 -2.37 20.43
C GLU A 37 -16.80 -3.75 20.80
N GLY A 38 -17.55 -4.37 19.89
CA GLY A 38 -18.30 -5.61 20.13
C GLY A 38 -18.04 -6.74 19.13
N SER A 39 -17.15 -6.56 18.13
CA SER A 39 -16.85 -7.61 17.15
C SER A 39 -16.28 -8.88 17.81
N VAL A 40 -16.64 -10.05 17.27
CA VAL A 40 -16.04 -11.32 17.67
C VAL A 40 -14.53 -11.39 17.41
N ARG A 41 -14.00 -10.55 16.50
CA ARG A 41 -12.58 -10.44 16.15
C ARG A 41 -11.84 -9.34 16.92
N LEU A 42 -12.49 -8.70 17.90
CA LEU A 42 -12.02 -7.49 18.58
C LEU A 42 -10.55 -7.55 19.01
N SER A 43 -10.11 -8.62 19.67
CA SER A 43 -8.75 -8.70 20.24
C SER A 43 -7.64 -8.71 19.17
N ILE A 44 -7.88 -9.39 18.05
CA ILE A 44 -6.94 -9.49 16.93
C ILE A 44 -6.88 -8.14 16.21
N VAL A 45 -8.06 -7.57 15.91
CA VAL A 45 -8.22 -6.27 15.24
C VAL A 45 -7.60 -5.14 16.05
N GLU A 46 -7.93 -5.03 17.34
CA GLU A 46 -7.40 -3.99 18.21
C GLU A 46 -5.88 -4.11 18.37
N ASN A 47 -5.33 -5.33 18.48
CA ASN A 47 -3.88 -5.52 18.56
C ASN A 47 -3.18 -5.17 17.24
N CYS A 48 -3.76 -5.52 16.09
CA CYS A 48 -3.24 -5.13 14.77
C CYS A 48 -3.16 -3.60 14.67
N TYR A 49 -4.26 -2.89 14.96
CA TYR A 49 -4.30 -1.43 14.94
C TYR A 49 -3.39 -0.79 16.00
N ARG A 50 -3.29 -1.34 17.20
CA ARG A 50 -2.37 -0.83 18.23
C ARG A 50 -0.93 -0.87 17.72
N LEU A 51 -0.49 -1.99 17.15
CA LEU A 51 0.86 -2.11 16.57
C LEU A 51 1.03 -1.20 15.37
N HIS A 52 0.02 -1.08 14.51
CA HIS A 52 0.02 -0.16 13.37
C HIS A 52 0.24 1.29 13.84
N HIS A 53 -0.59 1.77 14.77
CA HIS A 53 -0.52 3.14 15.28
C HIS A 53 0.80 3.46 15.98
N ILE A 54 1.38 2.52 16.72
CA ILE A 54 2.65 2.76 17.44
C ILE A 54 3.84 2.85 16.48
N ASN A 55 3.87 2.02 15.44
CA ASN A 55 5.07 1.79 14.63
C ASN A 55 5.07 2.52 13.27
N GLN A 56 3.92 2.98 12.77
CA GLN A 56 3.83 3.78 11.54
C GLN A 56 4.28 5.22 11.81
N THR A 57 5.59 5.44 11.92
CA THR A 57 6.21 6.77 12.00
C THR A 57 6.52 7.32 10.61
N TYR A 58 6.68 8.64 10.50
CA TYR A 58 7.11 9.31 9.27
C TYR A 58 8.40 8.70 8.71
N ASP A 59 9.39 8.44 9.58
CA ASP A 59 10.67 7.85 9.19
C ASP A 59 10.57 6.37 8.80
N PHE A 60 9.67 5.60 9.43
CA PHE A 60 9.38 4.24 9.01
C PHE A 60 8.77 4.23 7.62
N VAL A 61 7.67 4.97 7.43
CA VAL A 61 6.94 5.05 6.16
C VAL A 61 7.84 5.49 5.02
N LYS A 62 8.60 6.58 5.22
CA LYS A 62 9.49 7.12 4.18
C LYS A 62 10.50 6.08 3.72
N ARG A 63 11.20 5.42 4.65
CA ARG A 63 12.22 4.41 4.33
C ARG A 63 11.61 3.17 3.67
N THR A 64 10.50 2.67 4.20
CA THR A 64 9.83 1.48 3.65
C THR A 64 9.32 1.77 2.24
N ARG A 65 8.71 2.93 2.02
CA ARG A 65 8.28 3.36 0.68
C ARG A 65 9.43 3.47 -0.31
N GLU A 66 10.56 4.07 0.09
CA GLU A 66 11.78 4.15 -0.73
C GLU A 66 12.33 2.76 -1.07
N GLU A 67 12.27 1.80 -0.15
CA GLU A 67 12.70 0.43 -0.37
C GLU A 67 11.80 -0.29 -1.39
N TYR A 68 10.49 -0.22 -1.19
CA TYR A 68 9.52 -0.97 -1.99
C TYR A 68 9.19 -0.33 -3.34
N ALA A 69 9.41 0.99 -3.49
CA ALA A 69 9.33 1.67 -4.78
C ALA A 69 10.35 1.17 -5.82
N LYS A 70 11.36 0.40 -5.39
CA LYS A 70 12.30 -0.28 -6.30
C LYS A 70 11.66 -1.44 -7.07
N LEU A 71 10.52 -1.96 -6.59
CA LEU A 71 9.72 -3.02 -7.22
C LEU A 71 10.53 -4.25 -7.66
N ASN A 72 11.52 -4.62 -6.85
CA ASN A 72 12.49 -5.68 -7.16
C ASN A 72 12.36 -6.92 -6.24
N LYS A 73 11.19 -7.10 -5.61
CA LYS A 73 10.93 -8.20 -4.68
C LYS A 73 10.58 -9.50 -5.40
N ALA A 74 9.71 -9.43 -6.40
CA ALA A 74 9.22 -10.59 -7.14
C ALA A 74 8.71 -10.21 -8.53
N GLU A 75 8.85 -11.13 -9.48
CA GLU A 75 8.10 -11.12 -10.74
C GLU A 75 6.96 -12.16 -10.65
N MET A 76 5.74 -11.73 -11.00
CA MET A 76 4.55 -12.57 -11.10
C MET A 76 3.43 -11.86 -11.88
N SER A 77 2.50 -12.63 -12.43
CA SER A 77 1.25 -12.10 -12.96
C SER A 77 0.31 -11.66 -11.83
N ILE A 78 -0.64 -10.76 -12.17
CA ILE A 78 -1.67 -10.31 -11.21
C ILE A 78 -2.50 -11.49 -10.71
N TRP A 79 -2.81 -12.47 -11.56
CA TRP A 79 -3.60 -13.63 -11.14
C TRP A 79 -2.85 -14.55 -10.18
N GLU A 80 -1.55 -14.79 -10.41
CA GLU A 80 -0.71 -15.52 -9.43
C GLU A 80 -0.63 -14.79 -8.08
N ALA A 81 -0.62 -13.44 -8.10
CA ALA A 81 -0.67 -12.64 -6.88
C ALA A 81 -2.01 -12.79 -6.13
N ILE A 82 -3.11 -12.82 -6.88
CA ILE A 82 -4.46 -13.06 -6.34
C ILE A 82 -4.58 -14.47 -5.74
N GLU A 83 -4.05 -15.50 -6.41
CA GLU A 83 -4.04 -16.88 -5.89
C GLU A 83 -3.17 -17.03 -4.64
N LEU A 84 -2.07 -16.28 -4.53
CA LEU A 84 -1.26 -16.26 -3.31
C LEU A 84 -2.08 -15.81 -2.09
N LEU A 85 -2.99 -14.85 -2.29
CA LEU A 85 -3.87 -14.30 -1.26
C LEU A 85 -5.00 -15.24 -0.81
N ASP A 86 -5.13 -16.43 -1.40
CA ASP A 86 -5.95 -17.51 -0.81
C ASP A 86 -5.40 -17.99 0.55
N ASN A 87 -4.11 -17.75 0.82
CA ASN A 87 -3.46 -18.11 2.07
C ASN A 87 -3.30 -16.92 3.04
N PHE A 88 -4.12 -15.88 2.89
CA PHE A 88 -4.08 -14.68 3.72
C PHE A 88 -5.46 -14.35 4.31
N VAL A 89 -5.50 -14.13 5.62
CA VAL A 89 -6.67 -13.61 6.34
C VAL A 89 -6.26 -12.31 7.03
N ASP A 90 -7.03 -11.25 6.80
CA ASP A 90 -6.74 -9.91 7.28
C ASP A 90 -7.03 -9.79 8.79
N ASP A 91 -6.01 -9.50 9.60
CA ASP A 91 -6.14 -9.34 11.05
C ASP A 91 -6.75 -7.99 11.48
N SER A 92 -6.86 -7.02 10.57
CA SER A 92 -7.45 -5.71 10.83
C SER A 92 -8.95 -5.63 10.55
N ASP A 93 -9.51 -6.64 9.87
CA ASP A 93 -10.90 -6.63 9.42
C ASP A 93 -11.88 -7.15 10.50
N PRO A 94 -12.75 -6.31 11.08
CA PRO A 94 -13.73 -6.79 12.06
C PRO A 94 -14.89 -7.57 11.44
N ASP A 95 -15.05 -7.54 10.12
CA ASP A 95 -16.27 -7.94 9.40
C ASP A 95 -16.14 -9.26 8.63
N LEU A 96 -14.92 -9.76 8.43
CA LEU A 96 -14.65 -10.95 7.62
C LEU A 96 -13.37 -11.66 8.07
N ASP A 97 -13.38 -12.99 8.12
CA ASP A 97 -12.23 -13.88 8.40
C ASP A 97 -12.01 -14.93 7.28
N GLU A 98 -12.49 -14.61 6.07
CA GLU A 98 -12.31 -15.44 4.87
C GLU A 98 -10.96 -15.17 4.19
N PRO A 99 -10.47 -16.09 3.34
CA PRO A 99 -9.35 -15.83 2.46
C PRO A 99 -9.52 -14.55 1.64
N GLN A 100 -8.45 -13.77 1.52
CA GLN A 100 -8.48 -12.46 0.86
C GLN A 100 -8.91 -12.51 -0.62
N ILE A 101 -8.65 -13.63 -1.31
CA ILE A 101 -9.19 -13.86 -2.66
C ILE A 101 -10.71 -13.78 -2.72
N GLN A 102 -11.42 -14.28 -1.69
CA GLN A 102 -12.88 -14.25 -1.63
C GLN A 102 -13.39 -12.81 -1.51
N HIS A 103 -12.78 -12.01 -0.66
CA HIS A 103 -13.15 -10.61 -0.49
C HIS A 103 -12.96 -9.79 -1.78
N MET A 104 -11.81 -9.95 -2.45
CA MET A 104 -11.55 -9.27 -3.73
C MET A 104 -12.59 -9.65 -4.80
N LEU A 105 -12.94 -10.94 -4.89
CA LEU A 105 -13.96 -11.42 -5.83
C LEU A 105 -15.38 -10.98 -5.44
N GLN A 106 -15.72 -10.94 -4.16
CA GLN A 106 -17.01 -10.44 -3.67
C GLN A 106 -17.20 -8.97 -4.05
N THR A 107 -16.17 -8.15 -3.82
CA THR A 107 -16.17 -6.73 -4.18
C THR A 107 -16.32 -6.56 -5.69
N ALA A 108 -15.53 -7.30 -6.47
CA ALA A 108 -15.55 -7.22 -7.93
C ALA A 108 -16.87 -7.68 -8.54
N GLU A 109 -17.44 -8.80 -8.08
CA GLU A 109 -18.72 -9.31 -8.59
C GLU A 109 -19.89 -8.43 -8.15
N ALA A 110 -19.84 -7.83 -6.96
CA ALA A 110 -20.84 -6.86 -6.51
C ALA A 110 -20.83 -5.61 -7.38
N MET A 111 -19.65 -5.04 -7.66
CA MET A 111 -19.54 -3.90 -8.59
C MET A 111 -19.95 -4.28 -10.01
N ARG A 112 -19.58 -5.48 -10.47
CA ARG A 112 -19.93 -5.98 -11.80
C ARG A 112 -21.43 -6.15 -12.00
N LYS A 113 -22.15 -6.52 -10.95
CA LYS A 113 -23.60 -6.64 -10.98
C LYS A 113 -24.27 -5.28 -11.21
N ASP A 114 -23.80 -4.25 -10.50
CA ASP A 114 -24.44 -2.93 -10.50
C ASP A 114 -23.92 -2.01 -11.62
N TYR A 115 -22.69 -2.23 -12.10
CA TYR A 115 -22.04 -1.44 -13.15
C TYR A 115 -21.57 -2.31 -14.33
N PRO A 116 -22.42 -3.11 -14.98
CA PRO A 116 -22.01 -4.18 -15.90
C PRO A 116 -21.17 -3.73 -17.11
N ASN A 117 -21.19 -2.44 -17.45
CA ASN A 117 -20.44 -1.86 -18.56
C ASN A 117 -19.12 -1.16 -18.14
N GLU A 118 -18.82 -1.08 -16.85
CA GLU A 118 -17.65 -0.38 -16.31
C GLU A 118 -16.53 -1.37 -15.94
N ASP A 119 -15.95 -2.02 -16.95
CA ASP A 119 -14.97 -3.10 -16.73
C ASP A 119 -13.73 -2.67 -15.92
N TRP A 120 -13.34 -1.39 -15.99
CA TRP A 120 -12.28 -0.81 -15.17
C TRP A 120 -12.63 -0.82 -13.67
N LEU A 121 -13.91 -0.65 -13.28
CA LEU A 121 -14.33 -0.74 -11.87
C LEU A 121 -14.20 -2.18 -11.37
N HIS A 122 -14.59 -3.16 -12.18
CA HIS A 122 -14.52 -4.57 -11.77
C HIS A 122 -13.07 -5.00 -11.58
N LEU A 123 -12.19 -4.55 -12.47
CA LEU A 123 -10.76 -4.81 -12.37
C LEU A 123 -10.14 -4.08 -11.18
N THR A 124 -10.51 -2.81 -10.94
CA THR A 124 -10.04 -2.05 -9.77
C THR A 124 -10.43 -2.77 -8.48
N ALA A 125 -11.68 -3.24 -8.38
CA ALA A 125 -12.17 -4.04 -7.27
C ALA A 125 -11.49 -5.39 -7.12
N LEU A 126 -11.12 -6.06 -8.22
CA LEU A 126 -10.37 -7.31 -8.12
C LEU A 126 -8.97 -7.07 -7.52
N ILE A 127 -8.33 -5.96 -7.84
CA ILE A 127 -6.90 -5.77 -7.56
C ILE A 127 -6.59 -4.85 -6.37
N HIS A 128 -7.58 -4.20 -5.75
CA HIS A 128 -7.38 -3.23 -4.66
C HIS A 128 -6.52 -3.77 -3.52
N ASP A 129 -6.76 -5.02 -3.15
CA ASP A 129 -6.10 -5.68 -2.04
C ASP A 129 -4.89 -6.52 -2.44
N VAL A 130 -4.50 -6.53 -3.72
CA VAL A 130 -3.34 -7.31 -4.19
C VAL A 130 -2.05 -6.88 -3.49
N GLY A 131 -1.97 -5.63 -3.00
CA GLY A 131 -0.82 -5.17 -2.24
C GLY A 131 -0.58 -5.93 -0.93
N LYS A 132 -1.55 -6.71 -0.43
CA LYS A 132 -1.42 -7.58 0.75
C LYS A 132 -0.36 -8.68 0.56
N VAL A 133 0.12 -8.89 -0.68
CA VAL A 133 1.26 -9.77 -0.98
C VAL A 133 2.51 -9.45 -0.17
N LEU A 134 2.66 -8.21 0.34
CA LEU A 134 3.73 -7.77 1.23
C LEU A 134 3.93 -8.68 2.46
N TYR A 135 2.89 -9.38 2.91
CA TYR A 135 2.94 -10.33 4.01
C TYR A 135 3.79 -11.58 3.69
N PHE A 136 3.90 -11.97 2.43
CA PHE A 136 4.52 -13.24 2.07
C PHE A 136 6.06 -13.14 1.99
N PRO A 137 6.80 -14.24 2.22
CA PRO A 137 8.26 -14.25 2.20
C PRO A 137 8.88 -13.70 0.92
N LYS A 138 8.26 -13.95 -0.24
CA LYS A 138 8.74 -13.44 -1.54
C LYS A 138 8.70 -11.90 -1.64
N PHE A 139 7.93 -11.24 -0.78
CA PHE A 139 7.74 -9.79 -0.76
C PHE A 139 8.31 -9.12 0.49
N GLY A 140 8.92 -9.87 1.41
CA GLY A 140 9.64 -9.32 2.57
C GLY A 140 9.07 -9.68 3.93
N SER A 141 8.02 -10.50 4.01
CA SER A 141 7.44 -10.96 5.29
C SER A 141 7.04 -9.81 6.22
N LEU A 142 6.43 -8.75 5.69
CA LEU A 142 6.00 -7.65 6.53
C LEU A 142 4.93 -8.13 7.53
N PRO A 143 4.99 -7.69 8.80
CA PRO A 143 3.93 -7.98 9.75
C PRO A 143 2.62 -7.35 9.27
N GLN A 144 1.46 -7.95 9.59
CA GLN A 144 0.16 -7.47 9.10
C GLN A 144 -0.08 -5.97 9.40
N TRP A 145 0.36 -5.46 10.56
CA TRP A 145 0.24 -4.04 10.88
C TRP A 145 1.01 -3.10 9.93
N ALA A 146 1.94 -3.61 9.11
CA ALA A 146 2.65 -2.86 8.08
C ALA A 146 2.15 -3.19 6.65
N VAL A 147 0.98 -3.83 6.56
CA VAL A 147 0.38 -4.33 5.31
C VAL A 147 -1.09 -3.91 5.20
N VAL A 148 -1.88 -4.15 6.24
CA VAL A 148 -3.35 -4.01 6.23
C VAL A 148 -3.84 -2.90 7.18
N GLY A 149 -5.15 -2.65 7.14
CA GLY A 149 -5.85 -1.73 8.03
C GLY A 149 -6.03 -0.33 7.46
N ASP A 150 -6.90 0.43 8.13
CA ASP A 150 -7.15 1.83 7.81
C ASP A 150 -5.85 2.64 7.80
N THR A 151 -5.66 3.41 6.74
CA THR A 151 -4.50 4.27 6.58
C THR A 151 -4.75 5.66 7.17
N PHE A 152 -3.67 6.36 7.50
CA PHE A 152 -3.70 7.78 7.87
C PHE A 152 -2.45 8.49 7.36
N ILE A 153 -2.45 9.82 7.37
CA ILE A 153 -1.31 10.62 6.91
C ILE A 153 -0.31 10.78 8.05
N VAL A 154 0.94 10.36 7.84
CA VAL A 154 2.06 10.56 8.78
C VAL A 154 2.73 11.90 8.54
N GLY A 155 3.50 12.43 9.50
CA GLY A 155 4.23 13.70 9.32
C GLY A 155 3.38 14.96 9.51
N CYS A 156 2.12 14.82 9.93
CA CYS A 156 1.26 15.88 10.44
C CYS A 156 0.45 15.38 11.63
N ALA A 157 -0.28 16.28 12.31
CA ALA A 157 -1.09 15.94 13.45
C ALA A 157 -2.17 14.90 13.05
N TYR A 158 -2.32 13.87 13.89
CA TYR A 158 -3.27 12.80 13.65
C TYR A 158 -4.72 13.29 13.70
N ASP A 159 -5.51 12.89 12.70
CA ASP A 159 -6.95 13.19 12.66
C ASP A 159 -7.69 12.38 13.72
N LYS A 160 -8.64 13.01 14.42
CA LYS A 160 -9.39 12.39 15.53
C LYS A 160 -10.26 11.22 15.10
N SER A 161 -10.60 11.13 13.82
CA SER A 161 -11.45 10.07 13.28
C SER A 161 -10.70 8.77 12.99
N ILE A 162 -9.38 8.73 13.17
CA ILE A 162 -8.59 7.49 13.04
C ILE A 162 -9.09 6.47 14.06
N VAL A 163 -9.40 5.26 13.60
CA VAL A 163 -9.85 4.15 14.46
C VAL A 163 -8.84 3.88 15.58
N TYR A 164 -9.32 3.55 16.78
CA TYR A 164 -8.46 3.36 17.97
C TYR A 164 -7.43 4.48 18.20
N HIS A 165 -7.80 5.74 17.94
CA HIS A 165 -6.96 6.93 18.11
C HIS A 165 -6.17 6.99 19.43
N LYS A 166 -6.70 6.37 20.50
CA LYS A 166 -6.05 6.29 21.82
C LYS A 166 -4.59 5.79 21.75
N TYR A 167 -4.27 4.86 20.85
CA TYR A 167 -2.94 4.27 20.72
C TYR A 167 -1.92 5.17 20.01
N LEU A 168 -2.37 6.16 19.23
CA LEU A 168 -1.46 7.09 18.57
C LEU A 168 -0.63 7.92 19.57
N LYS A 169 -1.09 8.06 20.82
CA LYS A 169 -0.31 8.73 21.89
C LYS A 169 1.00 8.02 22.22
N GLU A 170 1.11 6.73 21.91
CA GLU A 170 2.32 5.93 22.11
C GLU A 170 3.27 5.99 20.89
N ASN A 171 2.81 6.54 19.76
CA ASN A 171 3.66 6.74 18.59
C ASN A 171 4.70 7.85 18.88
N PRO A 172 6.00 7.63 18.58
CA PRO A 172 7.05 8.63 18.78
C PRO A 172 6.77 9.99 18.12
N ASP A 173 6.06 10.01 16.99
CA ASP A 173 5.75 11.23 16.24
C ASP A 173 4.63 12.07 16.86
N TYR A 174 3.83 11.50 17.79
CA TYR A 174 2.69 12.20 18.40
C TYR A 174 3.08 13.52 19.08
N ASN A 175 4.23 13.52 19.77
CA ASN A 175 4.76 14.71 20.46
C ASN A 175 5.94 15.35 19.71
N ASN A 176 6.25 14.89 18.50
CA ASN A 176 7.35 15.44 17.72
C ASN A 176 6.95 16.83 17.17
N PRO A 177 7.66 17.92 17.51
CA PRO A 177 7.30 19.27 17.08
C PRO A 177 7.34 19.48 15.56
N ALA A 178 8.04 18.62 14.81
CA ALA A 178 8.04 18.65 13.35
C ALA A 178 6.72 18.12 12.75
N TYR A 179 6.02 17.24 13.46
CA TYR A 179 4.89 16.47 12.92
C TYR A 179 3.59 16.75 13.68
N ASN A 180 3.61 17.24 14.91
CA ASN A 180 2.41 17.38 15.75
C ASN A 180 1.55 18.63 15.47
N THR A 181 1.79 19.33 14.36
CA THR A 181 0.97 20.47 13.92
C THR A 181 0.03 20.05 12.79
N LYS A 182 -1.02 20.83 12.55
CA LYS A 182 -2.04 20.53 11.51
C LYS A 182 -1.41 20.19 10.14
N LEU A 183 -0.40 20.94 9.71
CA LEU A 183 0.27 20.72 8.44
C LEU A 183 1.54 19.88 8.57
N GLY A 184 2.21 19.92 9.74
CA GLY A 184 3.48 19.24 9.96
C GLY A 184 4.48 19.60 8.87
N VAL A 185 4.92 18.61 8.09
CA VAL A 185 5.86 18.78 6.97
C VAL A 185 5.22 19.19 5.64
N TYR A 186 3.89 19.26 5.57
CA TYR A 186 3.15 19.52 4.34
C TYR A 186 2.78 21.00 4.16
N SER A 187 2.27 21.32 2.97
CA SER A 187 1.68 22.62 2.65
C SER A 187 0.18 22.48 2.39
N GLU A 188 -0.58 23.54 2.64
CA GLU A 188 -2.02 23.54 2.40
C GLU A 188 -2.33 23.35 0.92
N GLY A 189 -3.26 22.45 0.61
CA GLY A 189 -3.64 22.12 -0.77
C GLY A 189 -2.55 21.46 -1.61
N CYS A 190 -1.55 20.82 -0.98
CA CYS A 190 -0.45 20.19 -1.69
C CYS A 190 -0.87 19.00 -2.56
N GLY A 191 -2.09 18.49 -2.41
CA GLY A 191 -2.56 17.27 -3.05
C GLY A 191 -2.20 16.02 -2.24
N LEU A 192 -3.12 15.06 -2.15
CA LEU A 192 -2.88 13.78 -1.46
C LEU A 192 -1.82 12.94 -2.18
N GLU A 193 -1.44 13.28 -3.40
CA GLU A 193 -0.34 12.62 -4.09
C GLU A 193 1.02 12.93 -3.45
N ASN A 194 1.13 14.09 -2.79
CA ASN A 194 2.35 14.64 -2.20
C ASN A 194 2.46 14.42 -0.68
N VAL A 195 1.52 13.68 -0.08
CA VAL A 195 1.58 13.29 1.32
C VAL A 195 2.09 11.85 1.48
N LEU A 196 2.63 11.54 2.64
CA LEU A 196 2.95 10.17 3.02
C LEU A 196 1.78 9.57 3.83
N LEU A 197 1.19 8.51 3.30
CA LEU A 197 0.27 7.65 4.03
C LEU A 197 1.05 6.62 4.83
N THR A 198 0.47 6.10 5.91
CA THR A 198 0.97 4.87 6.53
C THR A 198 1.24 3.80 5.47
N TRP A 199 2.35 3.08 5.65
CA TRP A 199 2.78 2.11 4.65
C TRP A 199 1.90 0.86 4.69
N GLY A 200 1.46 0.40 3.52
CA GLY A 200 0.61 -0.78 3.39
C GLY A 200 0.28 -1.13 1.95
N HIS A 201 -0.73 -1.98 1.80
CA HIS A 201 -1.18 -2.53 0.52
C HIS A 201 -1.63 -1.45 -0.49
N ASP A 202 -2.32 -0.40 -0.06
CA ASP A 202 -2.75 0.71 -0.92
C ASP A 202 -1.59 1.34 -1.71
N ASP A 203 -0.59 1.89 -1.00
CA ASP A 203 0.49 2.65 -1.62
C ASP A 203 1.43 1.72 -2.40
N TYR A 204 1.64 0.49 -1.92
CA TYR A 204 2.41 -0.50 -2.67
C TYR A 204 1.72 -0.87 -3.99
N MET A 205 0.43 -1.18 -3.97
CA MET A 205 -0.30 -1.53 -5.20
C MET A 205 -0.38 -0.35 -6.16
N TYR A 206 -0.54 0.88 -5.64
CA TYR A 206 -0.43 2.10 -6.44
C TYR A 206 0.94 2.21 -7.13
N LEU A 207 2.06 1.99 -6.41
CA LEU A 207 3.40 2.03 -6.99
C LEU A 207 3.58 0.98 -8.10
N VAL A 208 3.08 -0.24 -7.88
CA VAL A 208 3.08 -1.32 -8.89
C VAL A 208 2.32 -0.88 -10.15
N LEU A 209 1.12 -0.30 -10.00
CA LEU A 209 0.30 0.15 -11.14
C LEU A 209 0.93 1.34 -11.89
N LYS A 210 1.54 2.28 -11.17
CA LYS A 210 2.24 3.42 -11.80
C LYS A 210 3.45 2.95 -12.61
N ALA A 211 4.20 1.98 -12.11
CA ALA A 211 5.38 1.46 -12.80
C ALA A 211 5.03 0.53 -13.98
N SER A 212 3.86 -0.13 -13.95
CA SER A 212 3.44 -1.06 -15.01
C SER A 212 2.95 -0.38 -16.29
N GLY A 213 2.78 0.94 -16.29
CA GLY A 213 2.18 1.66 -17.43
C GLY A 213 0.69 1.34 -17.61
N THR A 214 -0.02 1.08 -16.51
CA THR A 214 -1.44 0.69 -16.51
C THR A 214 -2.31 1.62 -17.36
N THR A 215 -3.34 1.05 -17.99
CA THR A 215 -4.37 1.78 -18.74
C THR A 215 -5.59 2.15 -17.90
N LEU A 216 -5.57 1.81 -16.60
CA LEU A 216 -6.65 2.18 -15.70
C LEU A 216 -6.79 3.71 -15.60
N PRO A 217 -8.01 4.25 -15.50
CA PRO A 217 -8.21 5.69 -15.38
C PRO A 217 -7.63 6.23 -14.06
N PRO A 218 -7.34 7.54 -13.97
CA PRO A 218 -6.87 8.18 -12.73
C PRO A 218 -7.74 7.87 -11.51
N ALA A 219 -9.07 7.81 -11.69
CA ALA A 219 -10.01 7.44 -10.64
C ALA A 219 -9.73 6.06 -10.03
N ALA A 220 -9.34 5.07 -10.85
CA ALA A 220 -8.95 3.75 -10.36
C ALA A 220 -7.68 3.82 -9.51
N LEU A 221 -6.66 4.56 -9.97
CA LEU A 221 -5.43 4.73 -9.20
C LEU A 221 -5.69 5.44 -7.86
N SER A 222 -6.60 6.41 -7.85
CA SER A 222 -7.05 7.07 -6.62
C SER A 222 -7.80 6.12 -5.70
N ILE A 223 -8.67 5.25 -6.23
CA ILE A 223 -9.32 4.21 -5.43
C ILE A 223 -8.26 3.32 -4.78
N ILE A 224 -7.36 2.72 -5.57
CA ILE A 224 -6.34 1.78 -5.08
C ILE A 224 -5.50 2.41 -3.97
N ARG A 225 -5.04 3.66 -4.15
CA ARG A 225 -4.12 4.31 -3.21
C ARG A 225 -4.78 4.79 -1.91
N TYR A 226 -6.10 5.01 -1.91
CA TYR A 226 -6.77 5.71 -0.83
C TYR A 226 -8.03 5.00 -0.30
N HIS A 227 -8.33 3.77 -0.74
CA HIS A 227 -9.51 3.03 -0.28
C HIS A 227 -9.46 2.66 1.20
N SER A 228 -8.26 2.60 1.79
CA SER A 228 -8.09 2.42 3.23
C SER A 228 -8.08 3.75 4.00
N LEU A 229 -8.06 4.92 3.34
CA LEU A 229 -7.95 6.24 4.00
C LEU A 229 -9.31 6.71 4.55
N HIS A 230 -9.90 5.93 5.44
CA HIS A 230 -11.22 6.14 6.04
C HIS A 230 -11.43 7.53 6.64
N PRO A 231 -10.44 8.11 7.36
CA PRO A 231 -10.55 9.48 7.83
C PRO A 231 -10.87 10.48 6.72
N TRP A 232 -10.38 10.27 5.50
CA TRP A 232 -10.67 11.16 4.37
C TRP A 232 -12.02 10.86 3.72
N HIS A 233 -12.21 9.64 3.21
CA HIS A 233 -13.35 9.36 2.33
C HIS A 233 -14.66 9.10 3.08
N LEU A 234 -14.63 8.71 4.35
CA LEU A 234 -15.84 8.58 5.18
C LEU A 234 -16.05 9.78 6.10
N GLU A 235 -15.01 10.19 6.82
CA GLU A 235 -15.14 11.11 7.96
C GLU A 235 -14.91 12.60 7.58
N GLY A 236 -14.42 12.87 6.36
CA GLY A 236 -14.18 14.24 5.89
C GLY A 236 -12.95 14.91 6.49
N GLY A 237 -12.02 14.13 7.03
CA GLY A 237 -10.69 14.55 7.45
C GLY A 237 -9.79 14.96 6.26
N TYR A 238 -8.64 15.55 6.58
CA TYR A 238 -7.58 15.92 5.63
C TYR A 238 -7.96 16.86 4.46
N GLN A 239 -9.15 17.48 4.47
CA GLN A 239 -9.62 18.37 3.40
C GLN A 239 -8.66 19.53 3.06
N TYR A 240 -7.90 19.98 4.06
CA TYR A 240 -6.91 21.05 3.93
C TYR A 240 -5.66 20.65 3.14
N LEU A 241 -5.44 19.36 2.87
CA LEU A 241 -4.33 18.87 2.05
C LEU A 241 -4.75 18.65 0.59
N MET A 242 -6.05 18.58 0.30
CA MET A 242 -6.56 18.18 -1.00
C MET A 242 -6.36 19.24 -2.09
N ASN A 243 -6.00 18.80 -3.29
CA ASN A 243 -6.07 19.56 -4.53
C ASN A 243 -7.44 19.33 -5.24
N ASP A 244 -7.61 19.83 -6.46
CA ASP A 244 -8.86 19.68 -7.21
C ASP A 244 -9.10 18.25 -7.70
N GLU A 245 -8.05 17.52 -8.08
CA GLU A 245 -8.13 16.11 -8.48
C GLU A 245 -8.61 15.23 -7.31
N ASP A 246 -8.13 15.48 -6.09
CA ASP A 246 -8.60 14.77 -4.89
C ASP A 246 -10.09 15.04 -4.63
N ARG A 247 -10.53 16.28 -4.81
CA ARG A 247 -11.94 16.67 -4.64
C ARG A 247 -12.84 15.96 -5.64
N GLU A 248 -12.39 15.83 -6.89
CA GLU A 248 -13.11 15.11 -7.93
C GLU A 248 -13.14 13.60 -7.68
N ASN A 249 -12.03 13.02 -7.21
CA ASN A 249 -11.90 11.58 -6.97
C ASN A 249 -12.57 11.10 -5.68
N LEU A 250 -12.86 11.99 -4.71
CA LEU A 250 -13.56 11.64 -3.47
C LEU A 250 -14.89 10.89 -3.72
N LYS A 251 -15.61 11.23 -4.79
CA LYS A 251 -16.87 10.55 -5.16
C LYS A 251 -16.63 9.07 -5.53
N TRP A 252 -15.50 8.77 -6.17
CA TRP A 252 -15.11 7.43 -6.58
C TRP A 252 -14.63 6.60 -5.39
N SER A 253 -13.83 7.18 -4.49
CA SER A 253 -13.43 6.52 -3.24
C SER A 253 -14.64 6.19 -2.35
N LYS A 254 -15.61 7.12 -2.23
CA LYS A 254 -16.87 6.87 -1.51
C LYS A 254 -17.71 5.77 -2.16
N LEU A 255 -17.81 5.77 -3.49
CA LEU A 255 -18.51 4.73 -4.22
C LEU A 255 -17.87 3.37 -3.95
N PHE A 256 -16.54 3.27 -4.13
CA PHE A 256 -15.79 2.04 -3.96
C PHE A 256 -15.90 1.50 -2.52
N ALA A 257 -15.72 2.35 -1.51
CA ALA A 257 -15.79 1.97 -0.10
C ALA A 257 -17.11 1.30 0.27
N LYS A 258 -18.23 1.64 -0.41
CA LYS A 258 -19.52 0.97 -0.23
C LYS A 258 -19.44 -0.52 -0.62
N TYR A 259 -18.81 -0.83 -1.75
CA TYR A 259 -18.72 -2.21 -2.25
C TYR A 259 -17.68 -3.01 -1.48
N ASP A 260 -16.52 -2.42 -1.24
CA ASP A 260 -15.46 -3.02 -0.43
C ASP A 260 -16.01 -3.44 0.94
N LEU A 261 -16.66 -2.52 1.66
CA LEU A 261 -17.18 -2.82 2.98
C LEU A 261 -18.36 -3.80 2.97
N TYR A 262 -19.39 -3.50 2.18
CA TYR A 262 -20.70 -4.15 2.34
C TYR A 262 -20.88 -5.39 1.46
N SER A 263 -19.92 -5.74 0.61
CA SER A 263 -19.94 -7.01 -0.15
C SER A 263 -19.39 -8.21 0.64
N LYS A 264 -18.72 -7.96 1.78
CA LYS A 264 -18.12 -8.98 2.65
C LYS A 264 -19.14 -10.02 3.08
N SER A 265 -18.86 -11.29 2.78
CA SER A 265 -19.81 -12.38 2.98
C SER A 265 -19.15 -13.72 3.30
N LYS A 266 -19.90 -14.59 4.00
CA LYS A 266 -19.56 -16.01 4.16
C LYS A 266 -19.84 -16.85 2.91
N VAL A 267 -20.53 -16.29 1.92
CA VAL A 267 -20.81 -16.98 0.66
C VAL A 267 -19.61 -16.80 -0.26
N HIS A 268 -18.94 -17.91 -0.58
CA HIS A 268 -17.78 -17.91 -1.47
C HIS A 268 -18.19 -17.74 -2.94
N ILE A 269 -17.33 -17.03 -3.67
CA ILE A 269 -17.38 -16.96 -5.13
C ILE A 269 -16.63 -18.17 -5.70
N ASP A 270 -17.25 -18.82 -6.68
CA ASP A 270 -16.60 -19.89 -7.46
C ASP A 270 -15.49 -19.30 -8.33
N VAL A 271 -14.25 -19.41 -7.84
CA VAL A 271 -13.04 -18.83 -8.44
C VAL A 271 -12.87 -19.30 -9.88
N GLU A 272 -12.98 -20.61 -10.14
CA GLU A 272 -12.77 -21.18 -11.46
C GLU A 272 -13.80 -20.71 -12.48
N LYS A 273 -15.04 -20.46 -12.03
CA LYS A 273 -16.10 -19.93 -12.89
C LYS A 273 -15.84 -18.48 -13.31
N VAL A 274 -15.31 -17.63 -12.43
CA VAL A 274 -15.12 -16.19 -12.69
C VAL A 274 -13.75 -15.87 -13.26
N LYS A 275 -12.74 -16.71 -13.01
CA LYS A 275 -11.35 -16.56 -13.46
C LYS A 275 -11.21 -16.19 -14.93
N PRO A 276 -11.88 -16.86 -15.90
CA PRO A 276 -11.73 -16.50 -17.31
C PRO A 276 -12.12 -15.06 -17.64
N TYR A 277 -13.12 -14.51 -16.94
CA TYR A 277 -13.54 -13.13 -17.12
C TYR A 277 -12.47 -12.16 -16.60
N TYR A 278 -12.01 -12.35 -15.37
CA TYR A 278 -11.05 -11.45 -14.74
C TYR A 278 -9.65 -11.53 -15.36
N GLU A 279 -9.20 -12.71 -15.79
CA GLU A 279 -7.98 -12.85 -16.58
C GLU A 279 -8.06 -12.07 -17.89
N SER A 280 -9.24 -11.98 -18.52
CA SER A 280 -9.43 -11.17 -19.73
C SER A 280 -9.25 -9.68 -19.45
N LEU A 281 -9.67 -9.18 -18.28
CA LEU A 281 -9.46 -7.80 -17.87
C LEU A 281 -8.00 -7.52 -17.52
N VAL A 282 -7.35 -8.43 -16.80
CA VAL A 282 -5.92 -8.35 -16.49
C VAL A 282 -5.07 -8.31 -17.76
N LYS A 283 -5.44 -9.05 -18.81
CA LYS A 283 -4.75 -8.98 -20.11
C LYS A 283 -4.86 -7.60 -20.77
N LYS A 284 -5.99 -6.90 -20.64
CA LYS A 284 -6.16 -5.53 -21.17
C LYS A 284 -5.18 -4.54 -20.52
N LEU A 285 -4.78 -4.76 -19.26
CA LEU A 285 -3.74 -3.94 -18.61
C LEU A 285 -2.39 -4.04 -19.34
N LYS A 286 -2.05 -5.22 -19.86
CA LYS A 286 -0.76 -5.49 -20.52
C LYS A 286 -0.75 -5.09 -22.00
N SER A 287 -1.86 -5.27 -22.71
CA SER A 287 -1.90 -5.15 -24.18
C SER A 287 -1.70 -3.73 -24.73
N CYS A 288 -1.78 -2.68 -23.91
CA CYS A 288 -1.41 -1.32 -24.36
C CYS A 288 0.05 -0.95 -24.04
N ALA A 289 0.71 -1.67 -23.13
CA ALA A 289 2.15 -1.49 -22.88
C ALA A 289 2.96 -1.98 -24.09
N GLU A 290 2.53 -3.07 -24.76
CA GLU A 290 3.20 -3.58 -25.96
C GLU A 290 3.10 -2.64 -27.18
N VAL A 291 2.03 -1.85 -27.28
CA VAL A 291 1.89 -0.82 -28.33
C VAL A 291 2.78 0.41 -28.08
N GLY A 292 3.24 0.62 -26.84
CA GLY A 292 4.16 1.71 -26.47
C GLY A 292 5.64 1.30 -26.36
N ILE A 293 5.96 -0.01 -26.33
CA ILE A 293 7.34 -0.49 -26.20
C ILE A 293 8.15 -0.32 -27.50
N GLU A 294 7.50 -0.36 -28.68
CA GLU A 294 8.19 -0.12 -29.95
C GLU A 294 8.79 1.29 -30.07
N GLU A 295 8.16 2.32 -29.49
CA GLU A 295 8.67 3.70 -29.50
C GLU A 295 9.78 3.95 -28.44
N ILE A 296 9.74 3.25 -27.30
CA ILE A 296 10.73 3.43 -26.23
C ILE A 296 12.07 2.78 -26.59
N GLN A 297 12.06 1.61 -27.26
CA GLN A 297 13.31 0.95 -27.69
C GLN A 297 14.07 1.76 -28.75
N GLN A 298 13.38 2.47 -29.65
CA GLN A 298 14.02 3.33 -30.66
C GLN A 298 14.71 4.55 -30.05
N THR A 299 14.16 5.11 -28.97
CA THR A 299 14.73 6.31 -28.32
C THR A 299 16.03 5.98 -27.58
N ILE A 300 16.11 4.82 -26.92
CA ILE A 300 17.28 4.39 -26.14
C ILE A 300 18.49 4.07 -27.04
N THR A 301 18.28 3.63 -28.29
CA THR A 301 19.40 3.36 -29.21
C THR A 301 20.02 4.61 -29.83
N SER A 302 19.38 5.78 -29.71
CA SER A 302 19.85 7.05 -30.30
C SER A 302 20.62 7.95 -29.32
N LEU A 303 20.60 7.65 -28.02
CA LEU A 303 21.17 8.48 -26.95
C LEU A 303 22.54 7.99 -26.43
N GLN A 304 23.12 6.94 -27.04
CA GLN A 304 24.50 6.56 -26.77
C GLN A 304 25.42 7.04 -27.91
N VAL A 305 26.41 7.84 -27.50
CA VAL A 305 27.61 8.34 -28.21
C VAL A 305 27.59 9.83 -28.52
N THR A 306 27.95 10.62 -27.51
CA THR A 306 29.00 11.66 -27.64
C THR A 306 29.63 11.88 -26.26
N VAL A 307 30.81 11.29 -26.04
CA VAL A 307 31.68 11.63 -24.91
C VAL A 307 32.65 12.70 -25.42
N LEU A 308 32.64 13.88 -24.80
CA LEU A 308 33.68 14.90 -24.99
C LEU A 308 34.80 14.64 -23.99
N ASP A 309 36.01 14.39 -24.51
CA ASP A 309 37.23 14.17 -23.74
C ASP A 309 37.56 15.39 -22.84
N ALA A 310 37.70 15.14 -21.54
CA ALA A 310 38.31 16.07 -20.60
C ALA A 310 39.63 15.45 -20.08
N GLN A 311 40.75 16.03 -20.52
CA GLN A 311 42.09 15.68 -20.07
C GLN A 311 42.31 16.11 -18.62
N TYR A 312 42.69 15.17 -17.75
CA TYR A 312 43.31 15.46 -16.45
C TYR A 312 44.83 15.30 -16.57
N LYS A 313 45.57 16.35 -16.21
CA LYS A 313 47.03 16.33 -16.03
C LYS A 313 47.34 15.96 -14.59
N GLU A 314 48.12 14.91 -14.40
CA GLU A 314 48.84 14.63 -13.14
C GLU A 314 49.93 15.70 -12.91
N SER A 315 50.05 16.14 -11.66
CA SER A 315 51.20 16.89 -11.16
C SER A 315 51.66 16.22 -9.87
N THR A 316 52.82 15.58 -9.92
CA THR A 316 53.55 15.06 -8.77
C THR A 316 54.30 16.19 -8.07
N HIS A 317 54.12 16.32 -6.76
CA HIS A 317 55.10 17.00 -5.91
C HIS A 317 55.26 16.22 -4.61
N VAL A 318 56.51 15.88 -4.35
CA VAL A 318 57.03 15.15 -3.20
C VAL A 318 57.62 16.20 -2.26
N GLU A 319 57.27 16.17 -0.98
CA GLU A 319 58.19 16.55 0.09
C GLU A 319 58.03 15.54 1.25
N ASP A 320 59.17 14.99 1.63
CA ASP A 320 59.41 14.11 2.75
C ASP A 320 59.34 14.89 4.07
N ASP A 321 58.93 14.23 5.16
CA ASP A 321 59.61 14.38 6.45
C ASP A 321 59.19 13.22 7.39
N ASP A 322 60.23 12.57 7.91
CA ASP A 322 60.24 11.42 8.81
C ASP A 322 59.64 11.74 10.20
N ASP A 323 59.04 10.74 10.85
CA ASP A 323 59.37 10.43 12.26
C ASP A 323 58.76 9.06 12.68
N ASP A 324 59.68 8.19 13.10
CA ASP A 324 59.53 6.89 13.76
C ASP A 324 58.52 6.88 14.91
N TYR A 325 57.78 5.79 15.11
CA TYR A 325 57.70 5.10 16.41
C TYR A 325 57.26 3.63 16.28
N ASP A 326 58.05 2.79 16.96
CA ASP A 326 58.03 1.33 17.00
C ASP A 326 56.85 0.69 17.75
N VAL A 327 56.72 -0.61 17.45
CA VAL A 327 55.76 -1.65 17.84
C VAL A 327 55.70 -1.94 19.34
N ASP A 328 54.52 -2.34 19.86
CA ASP A 328 54.46 -3.38 20.90
C ASP A 328 53.19 -4.26 20.77
N GLU A 329 53.41 -5.49 20.30
CA GLU A 329 52.48 -6.62 20.41
C GLU A 329 52.79 -7.36 21.71
N THR A 330 51.81 -7.50 22.61
CA THR A 330 51.87 -8.51 23.66
C THR A 330 50.61 -9.38 23.69
N ALA A 331 50.83 -10.63 23.32
CA ALA A 331 49.94 -11.76 23.50
C ALA A 331 49.91 -12.22 24.97
N ILE A 332 48.75 -12.66 25.46
CA ILE A 332 48.65 -13.64 26.56
C ILE A 332 47.56 -14.67 26.22
N ASN A 333 48.00 -15.93 26.20
CA ASN A 333 47.25 -17.19 26.08
C ASN A 333 46.55 -17.60 27.39
N GLY A 334 45.62 -18.57 27.27
CA GLY A 334 45.24 -19.53 28.32
C GLY A 334 43.75 -19.51 28.62
N GLU A 335 42.93 -20.32 27.95
CA GLU A 335 42.53 -21.68 28.37
C GLU A 335 41.83 -21.72 29.73
N ASP A 336 40.52 -22.02 29.75
CA ASP A 336 40.00 -23.14 30.52
C ASP A 336 38.57 -23.52 30.10
N PHE A 337 38.45 -24.77 29.65
CA PHE A 337 37.24 -25.57 29.47
C PHE A 337 36.77 -26.08 30.83
N VAL A 338 35.48 -25.96 31.19
CA VAL A 338 34.75 -27.01 31.93
C VAL A 338 33.24 -26.93 31.63
N ASP A 339 32.73 -27.93 30.91
CA ASP A 339 31.33 -28.38 30.96
C ASP A 339 31.09 -29.11 32.29
N ARG A 340 29.98 -28.83 32.98
CA ARG A 340 29.37 -29.81 33.89
C ARG A 340 27.91 -29.52 34.21
N ASP A 341 27.12 -30.55 33.96
CA ASP A 341 25.72 -30.77 34.29
C ASP A 341 25.35 -30.60 35.78
N GLU A 342 24.03 -30.64 35.97
CA GLU A 342 23.27 -30.98 37.19
C GLU A 342 23.16 -29.93 38.30
N TYR A 343 21.95 -29.39 38.48
CA TYR A 343 21.28 -29.45 39.77
C TYR A 343 19.75 -29.54 39.60
N GLU A 344 19.23 -30.70 39.97
CA GLU A 344 17.82 -31.02 40.18
C GLU A 344 17.23 -30.35 41.43
N GLU A 345 15.93 -30.06 41.31
CA GLU A 345 14.82 -30.28 42.25
C GLU A 345 14.67 -29.59 43.63
N ARG A 346 13.41 -29.14 43.81
CA ARG A 346 12.57 -28.95 45.01
C ARG A 346 12.84 -27.68 45.82
N ILE A 347 11.81 -26.93 46.26
CA ILE A 347 10.73 -27.34 47.16
C ILE A 347 9.51 -26.39 47.02
N GLU A 348 8.31 -27.01 47.10
CA GLU A 348 6.95 -26.53 47.42
C GLU A 348 6.13 -25.67 46.45
#